data_AF-A0A5D4I7D5-F1
#
_entry.id   AF-A0A5D4I7D5-F1
#
_cell.length_a   1.000
_cell.length_b   1.000
_cell.length_c   1.000
_cell.angle_alpha   90.00
_cell.angle_beta   90.00
_cell.angle_gamma   90.00
#
_symmetry.space_group_name_H-M   'P 1'
#
loop_
_entity.id
_entity.type
_entity.pdbx_description
1 polymer ?
#
loop_
_entity_poly.entity_id
_entity_poly.type
_entity_poly.pdbx_seq_one_letter_code
_entity_poly.pdbx_strand_id
1 'polypeptide(L)'
;MAASGTALAGLVAFGLFGVGCSSGGTGTRDEGPAGSQPVAQITPQPSPSGTTPPVRRVDAVRLLKSDPKVGERVREGLKPCAGKAYPIDTSYGSMTGGRTADVVVNVMSCADSVSVGTYVYRADDDGSYKNVFAAEVPAVYGTIDRGDLVVTTQVYGSKDPLASPSGSEVVTYRWASDRFTEHDRVHNDFSRAVEGTDGDLPVQSEPVEPEPEPADEPAQPGRN
;
A
#
# COMPACT_ATOMS: atom_id res chain seq x y z
N MET A 1 40.28 19.00 -54.67
CA MET A 1 39.87 20.09 -53.77
C MET A 1 38.36 20.25 -53.86
N ALA A 2 37.73 20.41 -52.70
CA ALA A 2 36.31 20.74 -52.45
C ALA A 2 35.24 19.72 -52.90
N ALA A 3 34.50 19.29 -51.88
CA ALA A 3 33.42 18.33 -51.88
C ALA A 3 32.08 18.94 -52.32
N SER A 4 31.26 18.02 -52.84
CA SER A 4 29.82 17.96 -53.01
C SER A 4 28.95 18.79 -52.06
N GLY A 5 27.84 19.31 -52.56
CA GLY A 5 26.73 19.79 -51.72
C GLY A 5 25.60 20.48 -52.49
N THR A 6 24.75 19.71 -53.17
CA THR A 6 23.43 20.13 -53.65
C THR A 6 22.39 19.99 -52.54
N ALA A 7 21.58 21.01 -52.26
CA ALA A 7 20.24 20.82 -51.68
C ALA A 7 19.30 21.99 -52.00
N LEU A 8 18.11 21.61 -52.45
CA LEU A 8 17.02 22.42 -52.97
C LEU A 8 16.45 23.42 -51.95
N ALA A 9 16.15 24.62 -52.45
CA ALA A 9 15.13 25.50 -51.89
C ALA A 9 13.73 24.93 -52.22
N GLY A 10 12.90 24.70 -51.21
CA GLY A 10 11.57 24.13 -51.38
C GLY A 10 10.59 24.58 -50.31
N LEU A 11 9.78 25.59 -50.68
CA LEU A 11 8.41 25.88 -50.28
C LEU A 11 7.96 25.66 -48.82
N VAL A 12 7.69 26.81 -48.19
CA VAL A 12 6.85 27.01 -47.00
C VAL A 12 5.44 26.46 -47.25
N ALA A 13 5.01 25.52 -46.42
CA ALA A 13 3.60 25.16 -46.25
C ALA A 13 3.25 25.28 -44.76
N PHE A 14 2.59 26.38 -44.39
CA PHE A 14 1.94 26.55 -43.09
C PHE A 14 0.75 25.59 -43.01
N GLY A 15 0.95 24.40 -42.44
CA GLY A 15 -0.13 23.53 -42.03
C GLY A 15 -0.68 24.01 -40.68
N LEU A 16 -1.83 24.70 -40.71
CA LEU A 16 -2.65 24.90 -39.52
C LEU A 16 -3.14 23.52 -39.05
N PHE A 17 -2.49 22.95 -38.03
CA PHE A 17 -3.07 21.85 -37.25
C PHE A 17 -3.98 22.45 -36.18
N GLY A 18 -5.24 22.67 -36.53
CA GLY A 18 -6.31 22.83 -35.56
C GLY A 18 -6.64 21.48 -34.95
N VAL A 19 -5.91 21.08 -33.91
CA VAL A 19 -6.30 19.95 -33.06
C VAL A 19 -7.03 20.55 -31.85
N GLY A 20 -8.33 20.77 -32.02
CA GLY A 20 -9.20 21.06 -30.89
C GLY A 20 -9.39 19.78 -30.09
N CYS A 21 -8.66 19.63 -28.99
CA CYS A 21 -9.05 18.70 -27.94
C CYS A 21 -10.31 19.28 -27.28
N SER A 22 -11.50 18.94 -27.78
CA SER A 22 -12.70 19.06 -26.96
C SER A 22 -12.55 18.03 -25.84
N SER A 23 -12.23 18.48 -24.63
CA SER A 23 -12.57 17.75 -23.42
C SER A 23 -14.11 17.72 -23.36
N GLY A 24 -14.70 16.77 -24.08
CA GLY A 24 -16.10 16.43 -23.93
C GLY A 24 -16.28 15.99 -22.49
N GLY A 25 -17.07 16.75 -21.73
CA GLY A 25 -17.37 16.47 -20.35
C GLY A 25 -17.86 15.04 -20.17
N THR A 26 -17.68 14.51 -18.97
CA THR A 26 -18.29 13.26 -18.53
C THR A 26 -19.81 13.41 -18.59
N GLY A 27 -20.39 13.22 -19.77
CA GLY A 27 -21.80 13.00 -19.93
C GLY A 27 -22.12 11.80 -19.05
N THR A 28 -22.92 12.02 -18.01
CA THR A 28 -23.55 10.95 -17.26
C THR A 28 -24.13 10.00 -18.28
N ARG A 29 -23.58 8.79 -18.35
CA ARG A 29 -24.07 7.77 -19.24
C ARG A 29 -25.47 7.45 -18.73
N ASP A 30 -26.47 7.92 -19.46
CA ASP A 30 -27.85 7.54 -19.22
C ASP A 30 -27.94 6.08 -19.63
N GLU A 31 -27.78 5.18 -18.66
CA GLU A 31 -27.76 3.72 -18.89
C GLU A 31 -29.12 3.17 -19.34
N GLY A 32 -30.13 4.04 -19.55
CA GLY A 32 -31.48 3.65 -19.90
C GLY A 32 -32.14 2.81 -18.80
N PRO A 33 -33.47 2.60 -18.87
CA PRO A 33 -34.12 1.68 -17.94
C PRO A 33 -33.51 0.29 -18.10
N ALA A 34 -33.14 -0.33 -16.97
CA ALA A 34 -32.57 -1.67 -16.94
C ALA A 34 -33.46 -2.62 -17.77
N GLY A 35 -32.91 -3.16 -18.86
CA GLY A 35 -33.60 -4.12 -19.70
C GLY A 35 -34.03 -5.31 -18.86
N SER A 36 -35.33 -5.64 -18.87
CA SER A 36 -35.92 -6.80 -18.18
C SER A 36 -35.59 -8.12 -18.90
N GLN A 37 -34.33 -8.31 -19.31
CA GLN A 37 -33.90 -9.59 -19.81
C GLN A 37 -33.95 -10.61 -18.66
N PRO A 38 -34.47 -11.82 -18.89
CA PRO A 38 -34.46 -12.86 -17.89
C PRO A 38 -33.01 -13.10 -17.47
N VAL A 39 -32.75 -12.95 -16.17
CA VAL A 39 -31.44 -13.16 -15.55
C VAL A 39 -30.93 -14.52 -16.01
N ALA A 40 -29.80 -14.56 -16.71
CA ALA A 40 -29.14 -15.82 -17.02
C ALA A 40 -28.97 -16.57 -15.71
N GLN A 41 -29.57 -17.76 -15.60
CA GLN A 41 -29.43 -18.58 -14.41
C GLN A 41 -27.96 -18.97 -14.28
N ILE A 42 -27.24 -18.27 -13.41
CA ILE A 42 -25.90 -18.65 -13.01
C ILE A 42 -26.07 -19.95 -12.27
N THR A 43 -25.76 -21.07 -12.92
CA THR A 43 -25.63 -22.36 -12.24
C THR A 43 -24.62 -22.13 -11.11
N PRO A 44 -24.95 -22.43 -9.84
CA PRO A 44 -24.01 -22.28 -8.75
C PRO A 44 -22.77 -23.12 -9.04
N GLN A 45 -21.69 -22.48 -9.50
CA GLN A 45 -20.41 -23.13 -9.59
C GLN A 45 -19.96 -23.34 -8.14
N PRO A 46 -19.53 -24.54 -7.74
CA PRO A 46 -18.99 -24.74 -6.40
C PRO A 46 -17.88 -23.72 -6.18
N SER A 47 -18.04 -22.84 -5.20
CA SER A 47 -16.93 -22.02 -4.72
C SER A 47 -15.78 -22.97 -4.41
N PRO A 48 -14.53 -22.67 -4.85
CA PRO A 48 -13.39 -23.45 -4.44
C PRO A 48 -13.42 -23.47 -2.91
N SER A 49 -13.73 -24.65 -2.36
CA SER A 49 -13.66 -24.86 -0.92
C SER A 49 -12.19 -24.78 -0.60
N GLY A 50 -11.76 -23.61 -0.08
CA GLY A 50 -10.38 -23.36 0.32
C GLY A 50 -9.94 -24.50 1.22
N THR A 51 -9.23 -25.46 0.66
CA THR A 51 -8.85 -26.70 1.33
C THR A 51 -7.57 -26.50 2.13
N THR A 52 -7.09 -25.26 2.22
CA THR A 52 -5.94 -24.88 3.03
C THR A 52 -6.27 -25.18 4.49
N PRO A 53 -5.56 -26.15 5.11
CA PRO A 53 -5.73 -26.44 6.52
C PRO A 53 -5.54 -25.16 7.34
N PRO A 54 -6.27 -24.97 8.45
CA PRO A 54 -6.08 -23.80 9.30
C PRO A 54 -4.61 -23.73 9.73
N VAL A 55 -3.94 -22.63 9.37
CA VAL A 55 -2.56 -22.39 9.76
C VAL A 55 -2.52 -22.29 11.28
N ARG A 56 -1.70 -23.14 11.92
CA ARG A 56 -1.49 -23.10 13.36
C ARG A 56 -0.84 -21.76 13.71
N ARG A 57 -1.61 -20.88 14.35
CA ARG A 57 -1.10 -19.58 14.80
C ARG A 57 -0.03 -19.77 15.88
N VAL A 58 1.06 -19.04 15.75
CA VAL A 58 2.14 -19.01 16.75
C VAL A 58 1.88 -17.91 17.77
N ASP A 59 2.43 -18.10 18.98
CA ASP A 59 2.56 -17.03 19.95
C ASP A 59 3.80 -16.19 19.59
N ALA A 60 3.60 -15.20 18.71
CA ALA A 60 4.68 -14.36 18.19
C ALA A 60 5.38 -13.55 19.29
N VAL A 61 4.65 -13.11 20.33
CA VAL A 61 5.24 -12.40 21.47
C VAL A 61 6.20 -13.32 22.21
N ARG A 62 5.78 -14.56 22.50
CA ARG A 62 6.65 -15.53 23.17
C ARG A 62 7.86 -15.90 22.33
N LEU A 63 7.68 -16.09 21.01
CA LEU A 63 8.80 -16.33 20.09
C LEU A 63 9.85 -15.23 20.20
N LEU A 64 9.46 -13.97 19.97
CA LEU A 64 10.36 -12.82 20.04
C LEU A 64 11.03 -12.67 21.41
N LYS A 65 10.28 -12.83 22.50
CA LYS A 65 10.82 -12.73 23.87
C LYS A 65 11.80 -13.84 24.22
N SER A 66 11.68 -15.01 23.62
CA SER A 66 12.58 -16.15 23.85
C SER A 66 13.78 -16.18 22.90
N ASP A 67 13.74 -15.44 21.79
CA ASP A 67 14.73 -15.51 20.74
C ASP A 67 15.94 -14.62 21.06
N PRO A 68 17.16 -15.16 21.24
CA PRO A 68 18.34 -14.36 21.55
C PRO A 68 18.81 -13.47 20.40
N LYS A 69 18.32 -13.68 19.17
CA LYS A 69 18.65 -12.82 18.02
C LYS A 69 17.87 -11.50 18.01
N VAL A 70 16.82 -11.39 18.83
CA VAL A 70 16.06 -10.15 19.00
C VAL A 70 16.86 -9.20 19.89
N GLY A 71 17.14 -8.00 19.40
CA GLY A 71 17.84 -6.96 20.15
C GLY A 71 17.09 -6.56 21.41
N GLU A 72 17.86 -6.16 22.42
CA GLU A 72 17.34 -5.78 23.74
C GLU A 72 16.30 -4.66 23.63
N ARG A 73 16.57 -3.62 22.84
CA ARG A 73 15.64 -2.49 22.61
C ARG A 73 14.28 -2.95 22.09
N VAL A 74 14.25 -3.87 21.12
CA VAL A 74 12.97 -4.40 20.59
C VAL A 74 12.28 -5.26 21.64
N ARG A 75 13.04 -6.10 22.35
CA ARG A 75 12.50 -6.98 23.41
C ARG A 75 11.88 -6.20 24.57
N GLU A 76 12.52 -5.11 25.00
CA GLU A 76 12.03 -4.20 26.04
C GLU A 76 10.84 -3.37 25.56
N GLY A 77 10.86 -2.95 24.29
CA GLY A 77 9.75 -2.26 23.64
C GLY A 77 8.52 -3.14 23.41
N LEU A 78 8.69 -4.46 23.38
CA LEU A 78 7.62 -5.43 23.17
C LEU A 78 6.77 -5.62 24.44
N LYS A 79 5.90 -4.62 24.65
CA LYS A 79 4.86 -4.56 25.69
C LYS A 79 3.51 -4.25 25.06
N PRO A 80 2.39 -4.55 25.75
CA PRO A 80 1.08 -4.16 25.25
C PRO A 80 0.98 -2.63 25.10
N CYS A 81 0.42 -2.14 24.00
CA CYS A 81 0.20 -0.71 23.76
C CYS A 81 -1.12 -0.23 24.34
N ALA A 82 -2.17 -1.05 24.21
CA ALA A 82 -3.50 -0.80 24.76
C ALA A 82 -4.10 -2.11 25.27
N GLY A 83 -4.38 -2.16 26.58
CA GLY A 83 -4.88 -3.38 27.23
C GLY A 83 -3.92 -4.55 27.06
N LYS A 84 -4.31 -5.56 26.28
CA LYS A 84 -3.52 -6.78 26.02
C LYS A 84 -2.95 -6.84 24.59
N ALA A 85 -3.20 -5.83 23.76
CA ALA A 85 -2.77 -5.82 22.37
C ALA A 85 -1.29 -5.40 22.27
N TYR A 86 -0.48 -6.22 21.61
CA TYR A 86 0.91 -5.92 21.29
C TYR A 86 1.01 -5.26 19.90
N PRO A 87 2.02 -4.40 19.67
CA PRO A 87 2.24 -3.75 18.37
C PRO A 87 2.98 -4.69 17.43
N ILE A 88 2.35 -5.81 17.09
CA ILE A 88 2.95 -6.79 16.20
C ILE A 88 1.98 -7.20 15.10
N ASP A 89 2.51 -7.36 13.90
CA ASP A 89 1.81 -7.95 12.77
C ASP A 89 2.45 -9.27 12.41
N THR A 90 1.63 -10.26 12.04
CA THR A 90 2.10 -11.60 11.70
C THR A 90 1.52 -12.06 10.38
N SER A 91 2.41 -12.43 9.45
CA SER A 91 2.05 -13.01 8.16
C SER A 91 2.57 -14.45 8.07
N TYR A 92 1.81 -15.33 7.41
CA TYR A 92 2.13 -16.74 7.26
C TYR A 92 2.21 -17.10 5.78
N GLY A 93 3.26 -17.81 5.36
CA GLY A 93 3.43 -18.22 3.97
C GLY A 93 4.60 -19.18 3.77
N SER A 94 4.73 -19.76 2.59
CA SER A 94 5.85 -20.65 2.27
C SER A 94 6.96 -19.85 1.58
N MET A 95 8.12 -19.73 2.23
CA MET A 95 9.32 -19.08 1.69
C MET A 95 10.54 -20.01 1.72
N THR A 96 10.59 -20.95 2.67
CA THR A 96 11.74 -21.83 2.91
C THR A 96 11.55 -23.27 2.39
N GLY A 97 10.42 -23.54 1.73
CA GLY A 97 10.06 -24.87 1.21
C GLY A 97 9.68 -25.90 2.27
N GLY A 98 9.45 -25.47 3.51
CA GLY A 98 8.97 -26.32 4.60
C GLY A 98 7.52 -26.78 4.43
N ARG A 99 7.15 -27.84 5.16
CA ARG A 99 5.76 -28.38 5.19
C ARG A 99 4.79 -27.48 5.95
N THR A 100 5.30 -26.72 6.90
CA THR A 100 4.55 -25.75 7.69
C THR A 100 4.88 -24.36 7.19
N ALA A 101 3.89 -23.45 7.21
CA ALA A 101 4.11 -22.06 6.82
C ALA A 101 5.21 -21.41 7.70
N ASP A 102 6.09 -20.67 7.05
CA ASP A 102 6.99 -19.73 7.70
C ASP A 102 6.19 -18.53 8.22
N VAL A 103 6.74 -17.84 9.21
CA VAL A 103 6.09 -16.71 9.87
C VAL A 103 6.96 -15.47 9.75
N VAL A 104 6.41 -14.42 9.16
CA VAL A 104 6.98 -13.06 9.23
C VAL A 104 6.33 -12.35 10.41
N VAL A 105 7.15 -11.83 11.32
CA VAL A 105 6.70 -11.02 12.45
C VAL A 105 7.29 -9.63 12.32
N ASN A 106 6.44 -8.62 12.18
CA ASN A 106 6.82 -7.22 12.22
C ASN A 106 6.52 -6.66 13.61
N VAL A 107 7.47 -5.96 14.22
CA VAL A 107 7.31 -5.27 15.50
C VAL A 107 7.22 -3.78 15.24
N MET A 108 6.26 -3.13 15.88
CA MET A 108 5.99 -1.71 15.72
C MET A 108 6.13 -0.97 17.04
N SER A 109 6.35 0.32 16.94
CA SER A 109 6.28 1.24 18.06
C SER A 109 4.82 1.40 18.50
N CYS A 110 4.58 1.46 19.81
CA CYS A 110 3.25 1.76 20.35
C CYS A 110 2.80 3.20 20.11
N ALA A 111 3.74 4.13 19.87
CA ALA A 111 3.44 5.55 19.83
C ALA A 111 2.85 5.98 18.48
N ASP A 112 3.35 5.39 17.40
CA ASP A 112 3.10 5.84 16.02
C ASP A 112 2.94 4.67 15.03
N SER A 113 2.93 3.43 15.51
CA SER A 113 2.85 2.23 14.67
C SER A 113 3.96 2.11 13.63
N VAL A 114 5.07 2.85 13.78
CA VAL A 114 6.25 2.71 12.91
C VAL A 114 6.95 1.41 13.26
N SER A 115 7.23 0.59 12.25
CA SER A 115 7.92 -0.67 12.49
C SER A 115 9.39 -0.45 12.87
N VAL A 116 9.86 -1.22 13.85
CA VAL A 116 11.20 -1.15 14.44
C VAL A 116 11.99 -2.44 14.21
N GLY A 117 11.36 -3.47 13.66
CA GLY A 117 12.01 -4.72 13.35
C GLY A 117 11.11 -5.68 12.58
N THR A 118 11.73 -6.50 11.74
CA THR A 118 11.06 -7.61 11.04
C THR A 118 11.88 -8.89 11.19
N TYR A 119 11.20 -10.01 11.39
CA TYR A 119 11.79 -11.31 11.69
C TYR A 119 11.11 -12.40 10.86
N VAL A 120 11.88 -13.38 10.38
CA VAL A 120 11.32 -14.58 9.76
C VAL A 120 11.64 -15.80 10.61
N TYR A 121 10.59 -16.51 10.99
CA TYR A 121 10.65 -17.77 11.70
C TYR A 121 10.27 -18.92 10.77
N ARG A 122 11.21 -19.82 10.53
CA ARG A 122 11.00 -21.06 9.81
C ARG A 122 10.53 -22.14 10.77
N ALA A 123 9.53 -22.91 10.38
CA ALA A 123 9.11 -24.09 11.14
C ALA A 123 10.10 -25.24 10.95
N ASP A 124 10.53 -25.84 12.07
CA ASP A 124 11.32 -27.07 12.07
C ASP A 124 10.40 -28.31 12.14
N ASP A 125 10.96 -29.49 11.88
CA ASP A 125 10.21 -30.75 11.81
C ASP A 125 9.60 -31.19 13.15
N ASP A 126 10.16 -30.71 14.27
CA ASP A 126 9.64 -30.92 15.62
C ASP A 126 8.47 -29.96 15.98
N GLY A 127 8.11 -29.07 15.04
CA GLY A 127 7.07 -28.06 15.23
C GLY A 127 7.54 -26.81 15.98
N SER A 128 8.83 -26.70 16.31
CA SER A 128 9.43 -25.47 16.81
C SER A 128 9.64 -24.47 15.66
N TYR A 129 9.95 -23.23 16.02
CA TYR A 129 10.19 -22.16 15.07
C TYR A 129 11.58 -21.56 15.32
N LYS A 130 12.37 -21.47 14.25
CA LYS A 130 13.73 -20.94 14.27
C LYS A 130 13.81 -19.65 13.50
N ASN A 131 14.41 -18.63 14.12
CA ASN A 131 14.71 -17.37 13.43
C ASN A 131 15.79 -17.58 12.36
N VAL A 132 15.44 -17.25 11.11
CA VAL A 132 16.30 -17.37 9.93
C VAL A 132 16.53 -16.02 9.23
N PHE A 133 15.89 -14.95 9.69
CA PHE A 133 16.08 -13.58 9.21
C PHE A 133 15.71 -12.60 10.32
N ALA A 134 16.49 -11.52 10.45
CA ALA A 134 16.20 -10.40 11.34
C ALA A 134 16.73 -9.11 10.72
N ALA A 135 15.91 -8.06 10.75
CA ALA A 135 16.34 -6.70 10.45
C ALA A 135 15.72 -5.76 11.48
N GLU A 136 16.56 -5.07 12.25
CA GLU A 136 16.18 -4.13 13.31
C GLU A 136 16.65 -2.73 12.97
N VAL A 137 16.01 -2.14 11.97
CA VAL A 137 16.25 -0.76 11.56
C VAL A 137 14.92 0.00 11.58
N PRO A 138 14.92 1.32 11.84
CA PRO A 138 13.68 2.10 11.85
C PRO A 138 12.93 2.01 10.51
N ALA A 139 11.60 1.98 10.60
CA ALA A 139 10.69 1.96 9.46
C ALA A 139 10.90 0.80 8.46
N VAL A 140 11.40 -0.34 8.96
CA VAL A 140 11.51 -1.61 8.21
C VAL A 140 10.22 -2.40 8.28
N TYR A 141 9.75 -2.98 7.18
CA TYR A 141 8.56 -3.83 7.19
C TYR A 141 8.73 -5.01 6.22
N GLY A 142 8.51 -6.22 6.72
CA GLY A 142 8.62 -7.46 5.95
C GLY A 142 7.26 -7.94 5.46
N THR A 143 7.22 -8.38 4.20
CA THR A 143 6.05 -8.99 3.56
C THR A 143 6.45 -10.25 2.81
N ILE A 144 5.46 -11.11 2.53
CA ILE A 144 5.64 -12.32 1.73
C ILE A 144 5.06 -12.03 0.35
N ASP A 145 5.88 -12.11 -0.71
CA ASP A 145 5.43 -11.97 -2.09
C ASP A 145 5.90 -13.16 -2.93
N ARG A 146 4.96 -13.96 -3.45
CA ARG A 146 5.23 -15.14 -4.29
C ARG A 146 6.35 -16.07 -3.78
N GLY A 147 6.44 -16.23 -2.46
CA GLY A 147 7.41 -17.10 -1.79
C GLY A 147 8.79 -16.45 -1.53
N ASP A 148 8.93 -15.17 -1.85
CA ASP A 148 10.07 -14.35 -1.45
C ASP A 148 9.71 -13.50 -0.23
N LEU A 149 10.74 -13.15 0.55
CA LEU A 149 10.64 -12.15 1.59
C LEU A 149 10.94 -10.79 0.97
N VAL A 150 9.97 -9.88 0.98
CA VAL A 150 10.17 -8.50 0.52
C VAL A 150 10.25 -7.59 1.74
N VAL A 151 11.40 -6.97 1.96
CA VAL A 151 11.65 -6.04 3.06
C VAL A 151 11.68 -4.64 2.50
N THR A 152 10.76 -3.80 2.96
CA THR A 152 10.70 -2.38 2.63
C THR A 152 11.20 -1.56 3.81
N THR A 153 12.16 -0.67 3.58
CA THR A 153 12.65 0.29 4.57
C THR A 153 12.37 1.69 4.07
N GLN A 154 11.72 2.52 4.87
CA GLN A 154 11.54 3.94 4.52
C GLN A 154 12.85 4.71 4.76
N VAL A 155 13.21 5.58 3.81
CA VAL A 155 14.43 6.39 3.86
C VAL A 155 14.05 7.84 4.18
N TYR A 156 14.65 8.37 5.25
CA TYR A 156 14.44 9.73 5.72
C TYR A 156 15.71 10.57 5.53
N GLY A 157 15.56 11.71 4.86
CA GLY A 157 16.53 12.79 4.88
C GLY A 157 16.56 13.50 6.24
N SER A 158 17.61 14.27 6.50
CA SER A 158 17.86 14.89 7.81
C SER A 158 16.79 15.87 8.31
N LYS A 159 15.88 16.31 7.43
CA LYS A 159 14.79 17.26 7.74
C LYS A 159 13.41 16.68 7.45
N ASP A 160 13.33 15.38 7.15
CA ASP A 160 12.07 14.76 6.81
C ASP A 160 11.21 14.60 8.08
N PRO A 161 9.93 14.99 8.05
CA PRO A 161 9.02 14.65 9.13
C PRO A 161 8.75 13.15 9.13
N LEU A 162 8.43 12.57 10.28
CA LEU A 162 8.10 11.14 10.40
C LEU A 162 6.98 10.68 9.45
N ALA A 163 6.05 11.58 9.12
CA ALA A 163 4.94 11.27 8.22
C ALA A 163 5.31 11.36 6.72
N SER A 164 6.51 11.81 6.36
CA SER A 164 6.90 12.06 4.97
C SER A 164 8.35 11.68 4.71
N PRO A 165 8.65 10.38 4.52
CA PRO A 165 9.96 9.94 4.08
C PRO A 165 10.29 10.48 2.68
N SER A 166 11.57 10.72 2.41
CA SER A 166 12.06 11.12 1.08
C SER A 166 12.21 9.94 0.11
N GLY A 167 12.17 8.71 0.60
CA GLY A 167 12.30 7.55 -0.28
C GLY A 167 12.00 6.22 0.41
N SER A 168 12.24 5.14 -0.31
CA SER A 168 12.21 3.79 0.22
C SER A 168 13.24 2.89 -0.45
N GLU A 169 13.68 1.89 0.30
CA GLU A 169 14.49 0.80 -0.22
C GLU A 169 13.67 -0.49 -0.11
N VAL A 170 13.47 -1.17 -1.23
CA VAL A 170 12.74 -2.44 -1.31
C VAL A 170 13.74 -3.52 -1.68
N VAL A 171 13.98 -4.45 -0.77
CA VAL A 171 14.91 -5.57 -0.98
C VAL A 171 14.12 -6.87 -1.01
N THR A 172 14.23 -7.59 -2.11
CA THR A 172 13.65 -8.93 -2.26
C THR A 172 14.71 -9.95 -1.89
N TYR A 173 14.40 -10.81 -0.92
CA TYR A 173 15.23 -11.92 -0.50
C TYR A 173 14.60 -13.23 -0.93
N ARG A 174 15.42 -14.10 -1.52
CA ARG A 174 15.04 -15.48 -1.84
C ARG A 174 15.76 -16.44 -0.90
N TRP A 175 15.06 -17.49 -0.46
CA TRP A 175 15.67 -18.57 0.30
C TRP A 175 16.61 -19.37 -0.60
N ALA A 176 17.89 -19.41 -0.23
CA ALA A 176 18.90 -20.19 -0.93
C ALA A 176 19.92 -20.72 0.08
N SER A 177 20.27 -22.00 -0.06
CA SER A 177 21.36 -22.62 0.69
C SER A 177 21.28 -22.36 2.19
N ASP A 178 20.10 -22.52 2.80
CA ASP A 178 19.81 -22.37 4.24
C ASP A 178 19.66 -20.96 4.83
N ARG A 179 19.63 -19.92 3.98
CA ARG A 179 19.44 -18.54 4.41
C ARG A 179 18.68 -17.73 3.36
N PHE A 180 18.18 -16.56 3.78
CA PHE A 180 17.71 -15.55 2.85
C PHE A 180 18.90 -14.82 2.22
N THR A 181 18.99 -14.85 0.89
CA THR A 181 19.96 -14.08 0.12
C THR A 181 19.22 -13.01 -0.67
N GLU A 182 19.78 -11.82 -0.70
CA GLU A 182 19.27 -10.74 -1.56
C GLU A 182 19.25 -11.22 -3.01
N HIS A 183 18.07 -11.09 -3.61
CA HIS A 183 17.78 -11.45 -5.00
C HIS A 183 17.64 -10.19 -5.85
N ASP A 184 17.04 -9.13 -5.29
CA ASP A 184 16.83 -7.86 -5.97
C ASP A 184 16.75 -6.70 -4.96
N ARG A 185 17.05 -5.48 -5.44
CA ARG A 185 16.98 -4.24 -4.65
C ARG A 185 16.54 -3.07 -5.52
N VAL A 186 15.53 -2.36 -5.06
CA VAL A 186 15.00 -1.16 -5.69
C VAL A 186 15.06 0.00 -4.70
N HIS A 187 15.68 1.11 -5.11
CA HIS A 187 15.62 2.38 -4.40
C HIS A 187 14.59 3.29 -5.09
N ASN A 188 13.70 3.88 -4.32
CA ASN A 188 12.71 4.84 -4.79
C ASN A 188 12.95 6.19 -4.10
N ASP A 189 13.01 7.25 -4.89
CA ASP A 189 12.92 8.62 -4.39
C ASP A 189 11.47 9.08 -4.50
N PHE A 190 10.93 9.63 -3.41
CA PHE A 190 9.62 10.24 -3.40
C PHE A 190 9.74 11.72 -3.73
N SER A 191 8.90 12.20 -4.65
CA SER A 191 8.82 13.62 -4.98
C SER A 191 8.37 14.40 -3.75
N ARG A 192 9.14 15.43 -3.38
CA ARG A 192 8.70 16.39 -2.37
C ARG A 192 7.54 17.21 -2.95
N ALA A 193 6.49 17.42 -2.16
CA ALA A 193 5.48 18.40 -2.50
C ALA A 193 6.20 19.74 -2.75
N VAL A 194 5.86 20.41 -3.86
CA VAL A 194 6.37 21.75 -4.15
C VAL A 194 5.87 22.70 -3.06
N GLU A 195 6.71 23.05 -2.10
CA GLU A 195 6.45 24.19 -1.21
C GLU A 195 6.55 25.45 -2.06
N GLY A 196 5.39 26.07 -2.35
CA GLY A 196 5.31 27.40 -2.94
C GLY A 196 4.69 27.46 -4.34
N THR A 197 3.38 27.33 -4.39
CA THR A 197 2.55 28.34 -5.07
C THR A 197 1.35 28.61 -4.19
N ASP A 198 1.25 29.82 -3.67
CA ASP A 198 -0.03 30.49 -3.41
C ASP A 198 -0.78 30.65 -4.74
N GLY A 199 -1.10 29.52 -5.38
CA GLY A 199 -1.98 29.44 -6.52
C GLY A 199 -3.25 28.82 -5.98
N ASP A 200 -4.32 29.61 -5.98
CA ASP A 200 -5.70 29.20 -5.66
C ASP A 200 -5.89 27.71 -5.92
N LEU A 201 -5.85 26.92 -4.84
CA LEU A 201 -6.50 25.62 -4.88
C LEU A 201 -7.96 25.94 -5.16
N PRO A 202 -8.62 25.33 -6.17
CA PRO A 202 -10.03 25.55 -6.37
C PRO A 202 -10.71 25.22 -5.04
N VAL A 203 -11.33 26.24 -4.43
CA VAL A 203 -12.13 26.05 -3.22
C VAL A 203 -13.09 24.93 -3.56
N GLN A 204 -12.97 23.79 -2.85
CA GLN A 204 -14.00 22.78 -2.90
C GLN A 204 -15.25 23.50 -2.44
N SER A 205 -16.14 23.79 -3.39
CA SER A 205 -17.41 24.44 -3.11
C SER A 205 -18.09 23.61 -2.04
N GLU A 206 -18.21 24.16 -0.84
CA GLU A 206 -18.99 23.57 0.22
C GLU A 206 -20.36 23.20 -0.36
N PRO A 207 -20.91 22.02 -0.01
CA PRO A 207 -22.27 21.67 -0.40
C PRO A 207 -23.18 22.81 0.05
N VAL A 208 -23.77 23.51 -0.92
CA VAL A 208 -24.80 24.51 -0.64
C VAL A 208 -25.96 23.74 -0.03
N GLU A 209 -26.13 23.87 1.28
CA GLU A 209 -27.35 23.43 1.96
C GLU A 209 -28.52 24.20 1.33
N PRO A 210 -29.55 23.52 0.80
CA PRO A 210 -30.65 24.21 0.15
C PRO A 210 -31.34 25.11 1.17
N GLU A 211 -31.49 26.39 0.80
CA GLU A 211 -32.24 27.38 1.57
C GLU A 211 -33.65 26.84 1.83
N PRO A 212 -34.15 26.85 3.09
CA PRO A 212 -35.49 26.39 3.37
C PRO A 212 -36.50 27.29 2.66
N GLU A 213 -37.38 26.68 1.86
CA GLU A 213 -38.49 27.38 1.21
C GLU A 213 -39.27 28.21 2.24
N PRO A 214 -39.62 29.47 1.93
CA PRO A 214 -40.44 30.25 2.83
C PRO A 214 -41.79 29.57 3.01
N ALA A 215 -42.13 29.26 4.26
CA ALA A 215 -43.42 28.72 4.63
C ALA A 215 -44.54 29.69 4.21
N ASP A 216 -45.53 29.15 3.49
CA ASP A 216 -46.77 29.84 3.15
C ASP A 216 -47.38 30.51 4.38
N GLU A 217 -47.57 31.83 4.29
CA GLU A 217 -48.19 32.64 5.31
C GLU A 217 -49.66 32.19 5.51
N PRO A 218 -50.11 31.88 6.74
CA PRO A 218 -51.49 31.46 6.95
C PRO A 218 -52.45 32.64 6.77
N ALA A 219 -53.47 32.42 5.93
CA ALA A 219 -54.54 33.35 5.65
C ALA A 219 -55.18 33.94 6.92
N GLN A 220 -55.30 35.27 6.96
CA GLN A 220 -55.99 35.99 8.03
C GLN A 220 -57.47 35.60 8.11
N PRO A 221 -58.05 35.45 9.32
CA PRO A 221 -59.48 35.20 9.48
C PRO A 221 -60.28 36.47 9.15
N GLY A 222 -61.32 36.31 8.33
CA GLY A 222 -62.20 37.38 7.90
C GLY A 222 -62.90 38.10 9.05
N ARG A 223 -63.03 39.43 8.90
CA ARG A 223 -63.89 40.28 9.72
C ARG A 223 -65.37 40.05 9.37
N ASN A 224 -66.21 39.97 10.41
CA ASN A 224 -67.63 40.35 10.32
C ASN A 224 -67.77 41.87 10.33
#